data_AF-A0AA46AJL2-F1
#
_entry.id   AF-A0AA46AJL2-F1
#
_cell.length_a   1.000
_cell.length_b   1.000
_cell.length_c   1.000
_cell.angle_alpha   90.00
_cell.angle_beta   90.00
_cell.angle_gamma   90.00
#
_symmetry.space_group_name_H-M   'P 1'
#
loop_
_entity.id
_entity.type
_entity.pdbx_description
1 polymer ?
#
loop_
_entity_poly.entity_id
_entity_poly.type
_entity_poly.pdbx_seq_one_letter_code
_entity_poly.pdbx_strand_id
1 'polypeptide(L)'
;MTMTEAATTQSMADDEKLVKEVESTVVGHPWRRLIARSFDQSLYGIIWAVFHYFIIWWHPPNSFFFNLLDSYITLAMMMVIEPALLAFWGTTPGKFIFGLEIRNTDGSRLTYSQGFSRMLGVFSKGLGYGIPIYNLVRCWRSSEATLQGEILEWDEGLSYQLKDTRPLRGWIMAGAYVMVLATAFWIIMQAQLPVHRGDLTPEAYAANVNDLLSRPNRGTMSRRMTATGEWVESSDHRGSVIYFDFDGPPPTHELTVENGLVTGVSFEVERTDTDFWQPTYSYQKELMVMAFIGAQKNVNGYGLIFRSGLQEMLSQRDSYTREIAGVRITNEVTHSGFDQVGVRPVPKEGQEQYHHVIFRLEKVQ
;
A
#
# COMPACT_ATOMS: atom_id res chain seq x y z
N MET A 1 45.99 -58.49 8.05
CA MET A 1 45.47 -57.11 8.17
C MET A 1 46.26 -56.46 9.27
N THR A 2 47.25 -55.65 8.91
CA THR A 2 48.19 -55.03 9.85
C THR A 2 47.49 -53.87 10.58
N MET A 3 47.88 -53.59 11.83
CA MET A 3 47.32 -52.50 12.66
C MET A 3 47.26 -51.14 11.92
N THR A 4 48.14 -50.93 10.95
CA THR A 4 48.25 -49.75 10.10
C THR A 4 47.11 -49.61 9.09
N GLU A 5 46.63 -50.71 8.50
CA GLU A 5 45.48 -50.69 7.59
C GLU A 5 44.20 -50.31 8.33
N ALA A 6 43.97 -50.90 9.52
CA ALA A 6 42.79 -50.60 10.34
C ALA A 6 42.73 -49.13 10.78
N ALA A 7 43.86 -48.54 11.19
CA ALA A 7 43.94 -47.13 11.55
C ALA A 7 43.67 -46.17 10.36
N THR A 8 44.09 -46.58 9.16
CA THR A 8 43.91 -45.77 7.94
C THR A 8 42.45 -45.83 7.47
N THR A 9 41.83 -47.01 7.53
CA THR A 9 40.39 -47.16 7.22
C THR A 9 39.51 -46.41 8.21
N GLN A 10 39.89 -46.39 9.50
CA GLN A 10 39.16 -45.66 10.52
C GLN A 10 39.31 -44.13 10.36
N SER A 11 40.51 -43.64 10.06
CA SER A 11 40.75 -42.22 9.74
C SER A 11 39.97 -41.77 8.50
N MET A 12 39.94 -42.58 7.43
CA MET A 12 39.17 -42.26 6.22
C MET A 12 37.66 -42.29 6.47
N ALA A 13 37.18 -43.21 7.30
CA ALA A 13 35.78 -43.27 7.70
C ALA A 13 35.40 -42.07 8.58
N ASP A 14 36.28 -41.64 9.50
CA ASP A 14 36.08 -40.48 10.36
C ASP A 14 36.13 -39.16 9.55
N ASP A 15 37.04 -39.05 8.57
CA ASP A 15 37.09 -37.91 7.63
C ASP A 15 35.85 -37.88 6.73
N GLU A 16 35.38 -39.03 6.23
CA GLU A 16 34.15 -39.11 5.44
C GLU A 16 32.91 -38.77 6.29
N LYS A 17 32.93 -39.14 7.57
CA LYS A 17 31.89 -38.77 8.54
C LYS A 17 31.92 -37.29 8.86
N LEU A 18 33.10 -36.70 9.05
CA LEU A 18 33.30 -35.26 9.26
C LEU A 18 32.89 -34.45 8.02
N VAL A 19 33.23 -34.91 6.82
CA VAL A 19 32.79 -34.30 5.56
C VAL A 19 31.27 -34.37 5.45
N LYS A 20 30.64 -35.51 5.75
CA LYS A 20 29.18 -35.63 5.80
C LYS A 20 28.54 -34.79 6.90
N GLU A 21 29.18 -34.65 8.05
CA GLU A 21 28.68 -33.87 9.18
C GLU A 21 28.75 -32.35 8.88
N VAL A 22 29.82 -31.92 8.19
CA VAL A 22 29.99 -30.55 7.67
C VAL A 22 29.04 -30.27 6.50
N GLU A 23 28.86 -31.21 5.56
CA GLU A 23 27.87 -31.14 4.48
C GLU A 23 26.43 -31.15 5.02
N SER A 24 26.16 -31.82 6.15
CA SER A 24 24.82 -31.93 6.76
C SER A 24 24.36 -30.70 7.56
N THR A 25 25.11 -29.60 7.55
CA THR A 25 24.66 -28.34 8.19
C THR A 25 23.59 -27.59 7.38
N VAL A 26 22.76 -28.31 6.62
CA VAL A 26 21.48 -27.78 6.15
C VAL A 26 20.54 -27.71 7.35
N VAL A 27 20.60 -26.57 8.02
CA VAL A 27 19.74 -26.18 9.12
C VAL A 27 18.26 -26.43 8.72
N GLY A 28 17.66 -27.49 9.27
CA GLY A 28 16.29 -27.99 9.01
C GLY A 28 15.18 -27.07 9.52
N HIS A 29 15.18 -25.81 9.11
CA HIS A 29 14.24 -24.78 9.56
C HIS A 29 13.61 -24.02 8.38
N PRO A 30 12.83 -24.69 7.52
CA PRO A 30 12.21 -24.08 6.33
C PRO A 30 11.37 -22.85 6.68
N TRP A 31 10.62 -22.89 7.79
CA TRP A 31 9.77 -21.78 8.22
C TRP A 31 10.55 -20.51 8.53
N ARG A 32 11.74 -20.62 9.15
CA ARG A 32 12.60 -19.44 9.39
C ARG A 32 13.06 -18.82 8.08
N ARG A 33 13.41 -19.67 7.11
CA ARG A 33 13.88 -19.24 5.78
C ARG A 33 12.74 -18.58 4.99
N LEU A 34 11.55 -19.19 4.98
CA LEU A 34 10.38 -18.68 4.29
C LEU A 34 9.88 -17.36 4.90
N ILE A 35 9.78 -17.28 6.23
CA ILE A 35 9.35 -16.07 6.93
C ILE A 35 10.38 -14.96 6.76
N ALA A 36 11.69 -15.24 6.88
CA ALA A 36 12.73 -14.27 6.58
C ALA A 36 12.60 -13.67 5.17
N ARG A 37 12.37 -14.53 4.17
CA ARG A 37 12.22 -14.11 2.78
C ARG A 37 10.96 -13.29 2.57
N SER A 38 9.83 -13.72 3.15
CA SER A 38 8.58 -12.97 3.07
C SER A 38 8.73 -11.58 3.70
N PHE A 39 9.44 -11.48 4.82
CA PHE A 39 9.72 -10.21 5.48
C PHE A 39 10.58 -9.30 4.60
N ASP A 40 11.67 -9.84 4.03
CA ASP A 40 12.51 -9.11 3.08
C ASP A 40 11.68 -8.59 1.89
N GLN A 41 10.79 -9.43 1.33
CA GLN A 41 9.89 -9.04 0.25
C GLN A 41 8.96 -7.88 0.66
N SER A 42 8.43 -7.90 1.88
CA SER A 42 7.62 -6.78 2.39
C SER A 42 8.42 -5.49 2.52
N LEU A 43 9.70 -5.55 2.92
CA LEU A 43 10.57 -4.37 2.95
C LEU A 43 10.79 -3.78 1.55
N TYR A 44 11.05 -4.61 0.55
CA TYR A 44 11.14 -4.14 -0.84
C TYR A 44 9.81 -3.56 -1.34
N GLY A 45 8.68 -4.15 -0.94
CA GLY A 45 7.36 -3.61 -1.21
C GLY A 45 7.14 -2.22 -0.61
N ILE A 46 7.64 -1.94 0.60
CA ILE A 46 7.63 -0.60 1.19
C ILE A 46 8.47 0.39 0.38
N ILE A 47 9.67 0.00 -0.05
CA ILE A 47 10.53 0.86 -0.87
C ILE A 47 9.83 1.19 -2.20
N TRP A 48 9.25 0.18 -2.85
CA TRP A 48 8.47 0.37 -4.06
C TRP A 48 7.28 1.30 -3.82
N ALA A 49 6.51 1.08 -2.76
CA ALA A 49 5.37 1.91 -2.38
C ALA A 49 5.76 3.38 -2.20
N VAL A 50 6.84 3.67 -1.48
CA VAL A 50 7.35 5.03 -1.30
C VAL A 50 7.71 5.66 -2.65
N PHE A 51 8.37 4.90 -3.51
CA PHE A 51 8.79 5.39 -4.82
C PHE A 51 7.60 5.73 -5.72
N HIS A 52 6.65 4.79 -5.92
CA HIS A 52 5.56 5.06 -6.86
C HIS A 52 4.55 6.06 -6.32
N TYR A 53 4.27 6.09 -5.00
CA TYR A 53 3.33 7.07 -4.43
C TYR A 53 3.90 8.48 -4.28
N PHE A 54 5.16 8.65 -3.88
CA PHE A 54 5.69 9.98 -3.53
C PHE A 54 6.73 10.54 -4.51
N ILE A 55 7.28 9.72 -5.41
CA ILE A 55 8.23 10.19 -6.43
C ILE A 55 7.54 10.29 -7.79
N ILE A 56 6.83 9.23 -8.20
CA ILE A 56 6.11 9.20 -9.48
C ILE A 56 4.70 9.78 -9.35
N TRP A 57 4.13 9.83 -8.15
CA TRP A 57 2.74 10.23 -7.90
C TRP A 57 1.73 9.36 -8.64
N TRP A 58 1.99 8.06 -8.68
CA TRP A 58 1.19 7.09 -9.40
C TRP A 58 0.40 6.17 -8.46
N HIS A 59 -0.91 6.16 -8.65
CA HIS A 59 -1.86 5.32 -7.94
C HIS A 59 -2.37 4.19 -8.87
N PRO A 60 -1.72 3.01 -8.87
CA PRO A 60 -2.15 1.91 -9.72
C PRO A 60 -3.54 1.39 -9.29
N PRO A 61 -4.39 0.97 -10.25
CA PRO A 61 -5.64 0.27 -9.95
C PRO A 61 -5.39 -1.00 -9.14
N ASN A 62 -6.31 -1.32 -8.22
CA ASN A 62 -6.30 -2.60 -7.52
C ASN A 62 -6.83 -3.72 -8.43
N SER A 63 -6.04 -4.08 -9.44
CA SER A 63 -6.34 -5.15 -10.38
C SER A 63 -5.27 -6.23 -10.32
N PHE A 64 -5.64 -7.46 -10.72
CA PHE A 64 -4.71 -8.58 -10.75
C PHE A 64 -3.42 -8.27 -11.53
N PHE A 65 -3.53 -7.56 -12.66
CA PHE A 65 -2.38 -7.22 -13.49
C PHE A 65 -1.40 -6.29 -12.76
N PHE A 66 -1.87 -5.21 -12.14
CA PHE A 66 -0.99 -4.27 -11.43
C PHE A 66 -0.39 -4.91 -10.16
N ASN A 67 -1.17 -5.69 -9.42
CA ASN A 67 -0.66 -6.45 -8.27
C ASN A 67 0.45 -7.45 -8.68
N LEU A 68 0.31 -8.08 -9.85
CA LEU A 68 1.34 -8.97 -10.40
C LEU A 68 2.58 -8.18 -10.83
N LEU A 69 2.40 -7.04 -11.49
CA LEU A 69 3.49 -6.15 -11.88
C LEU A 69 4.29 -5.68 -10.65
N ASP A 70 3.62 -5.21 -9.60
CA ASP A 70 4.26 -4.80 -8.34
C ASP A 70 5.06 -5.94 -7.70
N SER A 71 4.52 -7.17 -7.76
CA SER A 71 5.21 -8.36 -7.27
C SER A 71 6.50 -8.63 -8.06
N TYR A 72 6.47 -8.50 -9.39
CA TYR A 72 7.66 -8.66 -10.24
C TYR A 72 8.70 -7.56 -10.05
N ILE A 73 8.27 -6.31 -9.87
CA ILE A 73 9.18 -5.19 -9.57
C ILE A 73 9.88 -5.44 -8.24
N THR A 74 9.13 -5.88 -7.22
CA THR A 74 9.69 -6.26 -5.91
C THR A 74 10.72 -7.38 -6.04
N LEU A 75 10.43 -8.42 -6.84
CA LEU A 75 11.38 -9.50 -7.14
C LEU A 75 12.63 -9.01 -7.87
N ALA A 76 12.48 -8.10 -8.83
CA ALA A 76 13.60 -7.52 -9.57
C ALA A 76 14.52 -6.70 -8.64
N MET A 77 13.94 -5.90 -7.75
CA MET A 77 14.70 -5.17 -6.72
C MET A 77 15.48 -6.14 -5.82
N MET A 78 14.82 -7.20 -5.36
CA MET A 78 15.46 -8.25 -4.55
C MET A 78 16.60 -8.93 -5.31
N MET A 79 16.44 -9.17 -6.61
CA MET A 79 17.45 -9.79 -7.46
C MET A 79 18.74 -8.95 -7.59
N VAL A 80 18.65 -7.63 -7.45
CA VAL A 80 19.81 -6.72 -7.46
C VAL A 80 20.36 -6.49 -6.06
N ILE A 81 19.48 -6.30 -5.07
CA ILE A 81 19.88 -5.85 -3.73
C ILE A 81 20.33 -7.02 -2.84
N GLU A 82 19.63 -8.16 -2.84
CA GLU A 82 19.99 -9.31 -1.98
C GLU A 82 21.42 -9.80 -2.21
N PRO A 83 21.92 -9.97 -3.47
CA PRO A 83 23.31 -10.35 -3.69
C PRO A 83 24.32 -9.38 -3.08
N ALA A 84 24.04 -8.08 -3.11
CA ALA A 84 24.90 -7.09 -2.45
C ALA A 84 24.86 -7.25 -0.92
N LEU A 85 23.68 -7.44 -0.33
CA LEU A 85 23.54 -7.67 1.12
C LEU A 85 24.32 -8.92 1.56
N LEU A 86 24.22 -10.01 0.80
CA LEU A 86 24.95 -11.25 1.08
C LEU A 86 26.47 -11.07 0.90
N ALA A 87 26.91 -10.28 -0.08
CA ALA A 87 28.33 -10.03 -0.27
C ALA A 87 28.95 -9.18 0.85
N PHE A 88 28.23 -8.18 1.33
CA PHE A 88 28.74 -7.31 2.40
C PHE A 88 28.56 -7.90 3.79
N TRP A 89 27.44 -8.56 4.08
CA TRP A 89 27.10 -8.99 5.44
C TRP A 89 26.89 -10.50 5.61
N GLY A 90 26.80 -11.26 4.52
CA GLY A 90 26.47 -12.70 4.57
C GLY A 90 25.01 -12.96 4.92
N THR A 91 24.16 -11.93 5.01
CA THR A 91 22.76 -12.07 5.45
C THR A 91 21.87 -10.96 4.88
N THR A 92 20.55 -11.13 5.00
CA THR A 92 19.52 -10.13 4.67
C THR A 92 18.77 -9.72 5.94
N PRO A 93 18.04 -8.59 6.00
CA PRO A 93 17.37 -8.13 7.22
C PRO A 93 16.52 -9.21 7.91
N GLY A 94 15.67 -9.93 7.16
CA GLY A 94 14.83 -11.00 7.70
C GLY A 94 15.64 -12.20 8.18
N LYS A 95 16.69 -12.57 7.44
CA LYS A 95 17.61 -13.66 7.82
C LYS A 95 18.41 -13.29 9.08
N PHE A 96 18.84 -12.03 9.19
CA PHE A 96 19.57 -11.49 10.33
C PHE A 96 18.74 -11.57 11.62
N ILE A 97 17.45 -11.23 11.57
CA ILE A 97 16.53 -11.36 12.72
C ILE A 97 16.50 -12.81 13.22
N PHE A 98 16.44 -13.78 12.30
CA PHE A 98 16.50 -15.20 12.67
C PHE A 98 17.90 -15.74 12.95
N GLY A 99 18.95 -14.92 12.83
CA GLY A 99 20.33 -15.34 13.03
C GLY A 99 20.84 -16.28 11.96
N LEU A 100 20.24 -16.22 10.76
CA LEU A 100 20.64 -16.97 9.58
C LEU A 100 21.72 -16.21 8.82
N GLU A 101 22.78 -16.92 8.46
CA GLU A 101 23.89 -16.40 7.68
C GLU A 101 24.28 -17.42 6.61
N ILE A 102 24.57 -16.93 5.42
CA ILE A 102 24.93 -17.73 4.25
C ILE A 102 26.39 -17.46 3.95
N ARG A 103 27.20 -18.52 3.97
CA ARG A 103 28.63 -18.49 3.68
C ARG A 103 28.97 -19.54 2.63
N ASN A 104 30.11 -19.38 1.98
CA ASN A 104 30.72 -20.47 1.23
C ASN A 104 31.17 -21.56 2.21
N THR A 105 31.42 -22.78 1.72
CA THR A 105 31.90 -23.91 2.55
C THR A 105 33.23 -23.62 3.24
N ASP A 106 34.05 -22.73 2.68
CA ASP A 106 35.31 -22.23 3.28
C ASP A 106 35.09 -21.14 4.36
N GLY A 107 33.84 -20.76 4.65
CA GLY A 107 33.47 -19.72 5.61
C GLY A 107 33.53 -18.28 5.07
N SER A 108 34.02 -18.08 3.85
CA SER A 108 34.06 -16.77 3.21
C SER A 108 32.65 -16.26 2.86
N ARG A 109 32.51 -14.93 2.70
CA ARG A 109 31.25 -14.34 2.22
C ARG A 109 31.10 -14.63 0.73
N LEU A 110 29.85 -14.71 0.28
CA LEU A 110 29.57 -14.83 -1.15
C LEU A 110 30.07 -13.60 -1.89
N THR A 111 30.58 -13.78 -3.09
CA THR A 111 30.72 -12.66 -4.03
C THR A 111 29.35 -12.22 -4.54
N TYR A 112 29.24 -11.00 -5.07
CA TYR A 112 28.00 -10.53 -5.68
C TYR A 112 27.48 -11.50 -6.77
N SER A 113 28.39 -12.01 -7.61
CA SER A 113 28.05 -12.96 -8.68
C SER A 113 27.48 -14.28 -8.13
N GLN A 114 28.09 -14.84 -7.08
CA GLN A 114 27.58 -16.03 -6.40
C GLN A 114 26.19 -15.76 -5.80
N GLY A 115 26.01 -14.63 -5.13
CA GLY A 115 24.70 -14.22 -4.58
C GLY A 115 23.63 -14.07 -5.66
N PHE A 116 23.98 -13.51 -6.81
CA PHE A 116 23.09 -13.32 -7.96
C PHE A 116 22.70 -14.66 -8.60
N SER A 117 23.68 -15.55 -8.84
CA SER A 117 23.45 -16.91 -9.35
C SER A 117 22.51 -17.70 -8.44
N ARG A 118 22.76 -17.65 -7.12
CA ARG A 118 21.86 -18.22 -6.13
C ARG A 118 20.45 -17.64 -6.24
N MET A 119 20.31 -16.33 -6.35
CA MET A 119 19.00 -15.69 -6.44
C MET A 119 18.24 -16.06 -7.73
N LEU A 120 18.94 -16.30 -8.85
CA LEU A 120 18.35 -16.86 -10.07
C LEU A 120 17.82 -18.29 -9.85
N GLY A 121 18.57 -19.12 -9.12
CA GLY A 121 18.13 -20.45 -8.71
C GLY A 121 16.88 -20.38 -7.82
N VAL A 122 16.86 -19.48 -6.83
CA VAL A 122 15.67 -19.26 -6.00
C VAL A 122 14.49 -18.75 -6.83
N PHE A 123 14.69 -17.81 -7.75
CA PHE A 123 13.63 -17.28 -8.60
C PHE A 123 12.99 -18.35 -9.49
N SER A 124 13.82 -19.18 -10.14
CA SER A 124 13.36 -20.22 -11.05
C SER A 124 12.82 -21.45 -10.31
N LYS A 125 13.62 -22.04 -9.42
CA LYS A 125 13.33 -23.33 -8.78
C LYS A 125 12.64 -23.17 -7.43
N GLY A 126 12.91 -22.10 -6.69
CA GLY A 126 12.25 -21.84 -5.41
C GLY A 126 10.88 -21.20 -5.57
N LEU A 127 10.77 -20.18 -6.42
CA LEU A 127 9.56 -19.38 -6.62
C LEU A 127 8.78 -19.74 -7.89
N GLY A 128 9.29 -20.60 -8.76
CA GLY A 128 8.59 -20.97 -10.00
C GLY A 128 8.33 -19.77 -10.91
N TYR A 129 9.32 -18.88 -11.08
CA TYR A 129 9.22 -17.62 -11.82
C TYR A 129 8.19 -16.62 -11.25
N GLY A 130 7.76 -16.81 -9.99
CA GLY A 130 6.74 -15.96 -9.37
C GLY A 130 5.33 -16.16 -9.91
N ILE A 131 5.10 -17.21 -10.72
CA ILE A 131 3.78 -17.53 -11.27
C ILE A 131 2.80 -17.83 -10.12
N PRO A 132 1.65 -17.13 -10.02
CA PRO A 132 0.67 -17.37 -8.96
C PRO A 132 0.26 -18.84 -8.87
N ILE A 133 -0.03 -19.32 -7.66
CA ILE A 133 -0.32 -20.74 -7.33
C ILE A 133 0.89 -21.66 -7.52
N TYR A 134 1.56 -21.66 -8.68
CA TYR A 134 2.75 -22.47 -8.92
C TYR A 134 3.89 -22.11 -7.97
N ASN A 135 4.09 -20.82 -7.69
CA ASN A 135 5.01 -20.33 -6.67
C ASN A 135 4.73 -20.96 -5.29
N LEU A 136 3.46 -21.06 -4.89
CA LEU A 136 3.08 -21.68 -3.60
C LEU A 136 3.44 -23.16 -3.56
N VAL A 137 3.17 -23.89 -4.66
CA VAL A 137 3.53 -25.31 -4.80
C VAL A 137 5.05 -25.49 -4.71
N ARG A 138 5.83 -24.63 -5.38
CA ARG A 138 7.30 -24.68 -5.31
C ARG A 138 7.80 -24.38 -3.91
N CYS A 139 7.30 -23.33 -3.25
CA CYS A 139 7.64 -23.01 -1.87
C CYS A 139 7.33 -24.16 -0.91
N TRP A 140 6.18 -24.81 -1.06
CA TRP A 140 5.80 -25.98 -0.26
C TRP A 140 6.77 -27.14 -0.46
N ARG A 141 7.05 -27.52 -1.72
CA ARG A 141 8.01 -28.59 -2.03
C ARG A 141 9.42 -28.30 -1.53
N SER A 142 9.89 -27.06 -1.66
CA SER A 142 11.21 -26.67 -1.14
C SER A 142 11.26 -26.70 0.40
N SER A 143 10.14 -26.40 1.05
CA SER A 143 10.02 -26.54 2.50
C SER A 143 10.07 -28.00 2.93
N GLU A 144 9.38 -28.90 2.20
CA GLU A 144 9.41 -30.34 2.42
C GLU A 144 10.82 -30.92 2.22
N ALA A 145 11.49 -30.61 1.12
CA ALA A 145 12.89 -31.01 0.86
C ALA A 145 13.83 -30.58 2.00
N THR A 146 13.67 -29.35 2.50
CA THR A 146 14.46 -28.86 3.65
C THR A 146 14.14 -29.63 4.94
N LEU A 147 12.89 -30.06 5.18
CA LEU A 147 12.53 -30.91 6.33
C LEU A 147 13.13 -32.31 6.22
N GLN A 148 13.28 -32.82 4.99
CA GLN A 148 13.90 -34.10 4.70
C GLN A 148 15.44 -34.06 4.75
N GLY A 149 16.03 -32.87 4.99
CA GLY A 149 17.48 -32.67 5.05
C GLY A 149 18.15 -32.59 3.68
N GLU A 150 17.38 -32.43 2.61
CA GLU A 150 17.92 -32.29 1.27
C GLU A 150 18.57 -30.91 1.07
N ILE A 151 19.69 -30.89 0.34
CA ILE A 151 20.31 -29.65 -0.14
C ILE A 151 19.47 -29.13 -1.31
N LEU A 152 19.03 -27.88 -1.22
CA LEU A 152 18.30 -27.24 -2.32
C LEU A 152 19.28 -26.87 -3.45
N GLU A 153 18.86 -27.00 -4.71
CA GLU A 153 19.71 -26.76 -5.90
C GLU A 153 20.46 -25.41 -5.86
N TRP A 154 19.83 -24.35 -5.32
CA TRP A 154 20.43 -23.01 -5.24
C TRP A 154 21.29 -22.79 -3.98
N ASP A 155 21.44 -23.80 -3.14
CA ASP A 155 22.28 -23.79 -1.94
C ASP A 155 23.46 -24.77 -2.03
N GLU A 156 23.66 -25.42 -3.18
CA GLU A 156 24.83 -26.27 -3.43
C GLU A 156 26.14 -25.47 -3.26
N GLY A 157 27.08 -26.04 -2.50
CA GLY A 157 28.36 -25.37 -2.19
C GLY A 157 28.26 -24.22 -1.19
N LEU A 158 27.13 -24.06 -0.50
CA LEU A 158 26.92 -23.04 0.55
C LEU A 158 26.71 -23.69 1.92
N SER A 159 27.17 -23.00 2.96
CA SER A 159 26.92 -23.35 4.36
C SER A 159 25.91 -22.38 4.98
N TYR A 160 24.86 -22.93 5.60
CA TYR A 160 23.90 -22.16 6.39
C TYR A 160 24.31 -22.17 7.85
N GLN A 161 24.81 -21.03 8.32
CA GLN A 161 25.12 -20.86 9.72
C GLN A 161 23.90 -20.30 10.46
N LEU A 162 23.49 -21.00 11.52
CA LEU A 162 22.44 -20.53 12.43
C LEU A 162 23.06 -20.17 13.78
N LYS A 163 22.92 -18.91 14.18
CA LYS A 163 23.46 -18.44 15.46
C LYS A 163 22.75 -19.07 16.66
N ASP A 164 21.42 -19.08 16.66
CA ASP A 164 20.61 -19.73 17.69
C ASP A 164 19.14 -19.90 17.24
N THR A 165 18.42 -20.79 17.94
CA THR A 165 17.01 -21.07 17.71
C THR A 165 16.08 -20.39 18.74
N ARG A 166 16.54 -19.38 19.49
CA ARG A 166 15.77 -18.83 20.62
C ARG A 166 14.38 -18.33 20.19
N PRO A 167 13.33 -18.58 21.01
CA PRO A 167 11.96 -18.14 20.69
C PRO A 167 11.84 -16.62 20.58
N LEU A 168 12.71 -15.87 21.28
CA LEU A 168 12.78 -14.40 21.20
C LEU A 168 12.93 -13.89 19.75
N ARG A 169 13.64 -14.60 18.88
CA ARG A 169 13.79 -14.20 17.46
C ARG A 169 12.45 -14.23 16.71
N GLY A 170 11.57 -15.15 17.07
CA GLY A 170 10.20 -15.20 16.56
C GLY A 170 9.38 -13.97 17.00
N TRP A 171 9.49 -13.58 18.27
CA TRP A 171 8.84 -12.36 18.77
C TRP A 171 9.40 -11.08 18.15
N ILE A 172 10.73 -11.00 17.95
CA ILE A 172 11.35 -9.89 17.23
C ILE A 172 10.83 -9.82 15.79
N MET A 173 10.72 -10.96 15.10
CA MET A 173 10.16 -11.02 13.75
C MET A 173 8.68 -10.58 13.73
N ALA A 174 7.87 -11.04 14.68
CA ALA A 174 6.47 -10.62 14.79
C ALA A 174 6.37 -9.10 15.00
N GLY A 175 7.16 -8.52 15.91
CA GLY A 175 7.23 -7.08 16.11
C GLY A 175 7.70 -6.32 14.86
N ALA A 176 8.67 -6.86 14.12
CA ALA A 176 9.12 -6.28 12.86
C ALA A 176 8.01 -6.26 11.79
N TYR A 177 7.22 -7.33 11.68
CA TYR A 177 6.05 -7.36 10.80
C TYR A 177 4.98 -6.34 11.21
N VAL A 178 4.70 -6.18 12.50
CA VAL A 178 3.77 -5.15 12.99
C VAL A 178 4.25 -3.76 12.56
N MET A 179 5.55 -3.47 12.66
CA MET A 179 6.12 -2.21 12.19
C MET A 179 6.01 -2.03 10.67
N VAL A 180 6.24 -3.08 9.87
CA VAL A 180 6.06 -3.03 8.42
C VAL A 180 4.60 -2.76 8.06
N LEU A 181 3.65 -3.43 8.70
CA LEU A 181 2.22 -3.21 8.47
C LEU A 181 1.78 -1.80 8.88
N ALA A 182 2.25 -1.30 10.03
CA ALA A 182 1.97 0.07 10.47
C ALA A 182 2.56 1.10 9.50
N THR A 183 3.76 0.85 8.98
CA THR A 183 4.42 1.71 7.99
C THR A 183 3.68 1.69 6.65
N ALA A 184 3.29 0.51 6.16
CA ALA A 184 2.49 0.36 4.94
C ALA A 184 1.17 1.12 5.06
N PHE A 185 0.46 0.93 6.18
CA PHE A 185 -0.78 1.64 6.45
C PHE A 185 -0.58 3.16 6.49
N TRP A 186 0.46 3.65 7.17
CA TRP A 186 0.80 5.07 7.19
C TRP A 186 1.09 5.63 5.79
N ILE A 187 1.89 4.93 4.99
CA ILE A 187 2.19 5.29 3.59
C ILE A 187 0.90 5.39 2.77
N ILE A 188 0.02 4.39 2.85
CA ILE A 188 -1.24 4.36 2.09
C ILE A 188 -2.12 5.55 2.48
N MET A 189 -2.24 5.85 3.79
CA MET A 189 -2.99 7.00 4.28
C MET A 189 -2.38 8.31 3.79
N GLN A 190 -1.06 8.47 3.90
CA GLN A 190 -0.37 9.70 3.50
C GLN A 190 -0.41 9.91 1.99
N ALA A 191 -0.38 8.84 1.19
CA ALA A 191 -0.51 8.89 -0.26
C ALA A 191 -1.92 9.34 -0.71
N GLN A 192 -2.94 9.28 0.15
CA GLN A 192 -4.27 9.81 -0.19
C GLN A 192 -4.34 11.34 -0.21
N LEU A 193 -3.38 12.03 0.40
CA LEU A 193 -3.35 13.49 0.40
C LEU A 193 -3.06 14.04 -1.00
N PRO A 194 -3.51 15.29 -1.28
CA PRO A 194 -3.24 15.94 -2.54
C PRO A 194 -1.75 16.25 -2.74
N VAL A 195 -1.36 16.36 -4.02
CA VAL A 195 0.00 16.68 -4.44
C VAL A 195 0.39 18.11 -4.05
N HIS A 196 -0.47 19.09 -4.35
CA HIS A 196 -0.21 20.49 -3.98
C HIS A 196 -0.64 20.74 -2.54
N ARG A 197 0.32 21.15 -1.69
CA ARG A 197 0.14 21.33 -0.25
C ARG A 197 0.53 22.74 0.19
N GLY A 198 -0.13 23.23 1.24
CA GLY A 198 0.03 24.57 1.79
C GLY A 198 -1.01 25.53 1.24
N ASP A 199 -0.57 26.76 0.97
CA ASP A 199 -1.43 27.76 0.35
C ASP A 199 -1.63 27.43 -1.12
N LEU A 200 -2.90 27.39 -1.53
CA LEU A 200 -3.30 26.98 -2.87
C LEU A 200 -3.67 28.21 -3.69
N THR A 201 -3.21 28.26 -4.94
CA THR A 201 -3.85 29.09 -5.96
C THR A 201 -5.10 28.38 -6.49
N PRO A 202 -6.00 29.07 -7.22
CA PRO A 202 -7.14 28.42 -7.86
C PRO A 202 -6.74 27.27 -8.78
N GLU A 203 -5.63 27.40 -9.51
CA GLU A 203 -5.08 26.36 -10.37
C GLU A 203 -4.58 25.15 -9.56
N ALA A 204 -3.91 25.39 -8.43
CA ALA A 204 -3.42 24.32 -7.56
C ALA A 204 -4.60 23.56 -6.90
N TYR A 205 -5.66 24.27 -6.51
CA TYR A 205 -6.89 23.66 -6.03
C TYR A 205 -7.53 22.76 -7.10
N ALA A 206 -7.74 23.30 -8.30
CA ALA A 206 -8.30 22.53 -9.41
C ALA A 206 -7.42 21.33 -9.77
N ALA A 207 -6.09 21.48 -9.77
CA ALA A 207 -5.15 20.37 -9.99
C ALA A 207 -5.30 19.26 -8.93
N ASN A 208 -5.48 19.61 -7.65
CA ASN A 208 -5.74 18.64 -6.60
C ASN A 208 -7.05 17.88 -6.80
N VAL A 209 -8.14 18.58 -7.16
CA VAL A 209 -9.43 17.92 -7.46
C VAL A 209 -9.26 16.95 -8.63
N ASN A 210 -8.58 17.38 -9.69
CA ASN A 210 -8.37 16.57 -10.90
C ASN A 210 -7.46 15.36 -10.65
N ASP A 211 -6.41 15.52 -9.83
CA ASP A 211 -5.57 14.41 -9.39
C ASP A 211 -6.40 13.36 -8.64
N LEU A 212 -7.23 13.78 -7.68
CA LEU A 212 -8.11 12.89 -6.93
C LEU A 212 -9.06 12.11 -7.85
N LEU A 213 -9.64 12.74 -8.87
CA LEU A 213 -10.51 12.12 -9.87
C LEU A 213 -9.80 11.09 -10.75
N SER A 214 -8.49 11.28 -10.99
CA SER A 214 -7.69 10.34 -11.78
C SER A 214 -7.42 9.03 -11.04
N ARG A 215 -7.61 9.00 -9.71
CA ARG A 215 -7.27 7.84 -8.88
C ARG A 215 -8.32 6.72 -9.06
N PRO A 216 -7.90 5.44 -9.17
CA PRO A 216 -8.77 4.32 -9.55
C PRO A 216 -10.04 4.10 -8.72
N ASN A 217 -10.05 4.50 -7.45
CA ASN A 217 -11.15 4.26 -6.51
C ASN A 217 -12.02 5.50 -6.25
N ARG A 218 -11.67 6.64 -6.85
CA ARG A 218 -12.38 7.91 -6.64
C ARG A 218 -13.28 8.29 -7.79
N GLY A 219 -13.35 7.48 -8.84
CA GLY A 219 -14.29 7.69 -9.93
C GLY A 219 -13.86 8.79 -10.89
N THR A 220 -13.78 8.44 -12.16
CA THR A 220 -13.49 9.36 -13.24
C THR A 220 -14.80 9.95 -13.75
N MET A 221 -15.17 11.16 -13.31
CA MET A 221 -16.09 12.00 -14.08
C MET A 221 -15.42 12.27 -15.42
N SER A 222 -16.13 12.15 -16.56
CA SER A 222 -15.68 12.64 -17.89
C SER A 222 -15.59 14.16 -17.94
N ARG A 223 -15.11 14.74 -16.84
CA ARG A 223 -15.06 16.15 -16.54
C ARG A 223 -13.79 16.45 -15.75
N ARG A 224 -13.30 17.65 -15.94
CA ARG A 224 -12.15 18.23 -15.26
C ARG A 224 -12.59 19.55 -14.65
N MET A 225 -12.08 19.85 -13.45
CA MET A 225 -12.25 21.13 -12.79
C MET A 225 -11.31 22.18 -13.42
N THR A 226 -11.85 23.33 -13.77
CA THR A 226 -11.08 24.51 -14.20
C THR A 226 -10.60 25.32 -12.99
N ALA A 227 -9.68 26.27 -13.20
CA ALA A 227 -9.22 27.17 -12.15
C ALA A 227 -10.35 28.08 -11.59
N THR A 228 -11.44 28.28 -12.33
CA THR A 228 -12.62 29.03 -11.86
C THR A 228 -13.56 28.20 -10.99
N GLY A 229 -13.29 26.88 -10.84
CA GLY A 229 -14.16 25.96 -10.11
C GLY A 229 -15.32 25.40 -10.94
N GLU A 230 -15.32 25.63 -12.25
CA GLU A 230 -16.30 25.09 -13.19
C GLU A 230 -15.88 23.72 -13.74
N TRP A 231 -16.86 22.93 -14.17
CA TRP A 231 -16.65 21.62 -14.76
C TRP A 231 -16.67 21.67 -16.29
N VAL A 232 -15.60 21.20 -16.93
CA VAL A 232 -15.52 21.04 -18.39
C VAL A 232 -15.39 19.57 -18.76
N GLU A 233 -15.99 19.15 -19.87
CA GLU A 233 -15.83 17.77 -20.35
C GLU A 233 -14.36 17.44 -20.66
N SER A 234 -13.94 16.24 -20.29
CA SER A 234 -12.60 15.74 -20.56
C SER A 234 -12.66 14.63 -21.60
N SER A 235 -11.87 14.78 -22.67
CA SER A 235 -11.70 13.78 -23.73
C SER A 235 -10.80 12.59 -23.34
N ASP A 236 -10.20 12.62 -22.15
CA ASP A 236 -9.17 11.63 -21.74
C ASP A 236 -9.75 10.29 -21.27
N HIS A 237 -11.07 10.10 -21.34
CA HIS A 237 -11.72 8.87 -20.89
C HIS A 237 -11.48 7.68 -21.81
N ARG A 238 -10.87 6.62 -21.24
CA ARG A 238 -10.69 5.30 -21.88
C ARG A 238 -11.45 4.18 -21.18
N GLY A 239 -12.58 4.46 -20.53
CA GLY A 239 -13.39 3.45 -19.86
C GLY A 239 -14.83 3.88 -19.61
N SER A 240 -15.77 2.95 -19.76
CA SER A 240 -17.19 3.12 -19.45
C SER A 240 -17.46 2.71 -18.00
N VAL A 241 -17.54 3.68 -17.09
CA VAL A 241 -18.09 3.49 -15.74
C VAL A 241 -19.53 3.98 -15.75
N ILE A 242 -20.48 3.09 -15.43
CA ILE A 242 -21.88 3.47 -15.22
C ILE A 242 -21.99 3.99 -13.79
N TYR A 243 -22.13 5.30 -13.63
CA TYR A 243 -22.52 5.89 -12.35
C TYR A 243 -24.04 5.87 -12.25
N PHE A 244 -24.56 5.30 -11.17
CA PHE A 244 -25.90 5.60 -10.72
C PHE A 244 -25.81 6.93 -9.96
N ASP A 245 -25.86 8.02 -10.70
CA ASP A 245 -25.78 9.36 -10.15
C ASP A 245 -27.16 9.76 -9.59
N PHE A 246 -27.30 9.62 -8.28
CA PHE A 246 -28.51 10.04 -7.56
C PHE A 246 -28.45 11.52 -7.13
N ASP A 247 -27.28 12.16 -7.22
CA ASP A 247 -27.04 13.52 -6.73
C ASP A 247 -27.19 14.58 -7.84
N GLY A 248 -27.21 14.16 -9.12
CA GLY A 248 -27.31 15.05 -10.27
C GLY A 248 -25.94 15.60 -10.69
N PRO A 249 -25.87 16.55 -11.64
CA PRO A 249 -24.59 17.06 -12.11
C PRO A 249 -23.77 17.64 -10.94
N PRO A 250 -22.43 17.43 -10.91
CA PRO A 250 -21.58 17.98 -9.88
C PRO A 250 -21.69 19.51 -9.83
N PRO A 251 -21.87 20.11 -8.64
CA PRO A 251 -21.98 21.55 -8.49
C PRO A 251 -20.62 22.23 -8.70
N THR A 252 -20.65 23.45 -9.20
CA THR A 252 -19.48 24.33 -9.32
C THR A 252 -18.90 24.60 -7.93
N HIS A 253 -17.58 24.62 -7.83
CA HIS A 253 -16.88 25.00 -6.60
C HIS A 253 -16.58 26.49 -6.61
N GLU A 254 -17.32 27.26 -5.82
CA GLU A 254 -17.11 28.69 -5.66
C GLU A 254 -15.87 28.94 -4.78
N LEU A 255 -14.85 29.58 -5.37
CA LEU A 255 -13.59 29.84 -4.68
C LEU A 255 -13.58 31.25 -4.10
N THR A 256 -13.32 31.36 -2.81
CA THR A 256 -12.98 32.64 -2.15
C THR A 256 -11.47 32.82 -2.23
N VAL A 257 -11.04 33.87 -2.92
CA VAL A 257 -9.63 34.13 -3.21
C VAL A 257 -9.20 35.47 -2.62
N GLU A 258 -8.19 35.44 -1.75
CA GLU A 258 -7.56 36.62 -1.16
C GLU A 258 -6.08 36.63 -1.51
N ASN A 259 -5.58 37.76 -2.05
CA ASN A 259 -4.18 37.89 -2.48
C ASN A 259 -3.69 36.77 -3.43
N GLY A 260 -4.60 36.25 -4.27
CA GLY A 260 -4.30 35.15 -5.20
C GLY A 260 -4.29 33.75 -4.57
N LEU A 261 -4.64 33.64 -3.28
CA LEU A 261 -4.68 32.38 -2.55
C LEU A 261 -6.13 32.02 -2.20
N VAL A 262 -6.47 30.74 -2.31
CA VAL A 262 -7.77 30.21 -1.92
C VAL A 262 -7.86 30.17 -0.39
N THR A 263 -8.76 30.98 0.16
CA THR A 263 -9.07 31.05 1.60
C THR A 263 -10.36 30.34 1.96
N GLY A 264 -11.24 30.13 0.98
CA GLY A 264 -12.44 29.31 1.15
C GLY A 264 -12.92 28.68 -0.15
N VAL A 265 -13.73 27.63 -0.01
CA VAL A 265 -14.35 26.89 -1.12
C VAL A 265 -15.77 26.53 -0.70
N SER A 266 -16.75 26.81 -1.55
CA SER A 266 -18.14 26.45 -1.30
C SER A 266 -18.83 25.84 -2.52
N PHE A 267 -19.96 25.18 -2.29
CA PHE A 267 -20.98 25.01 -3.32
C PHE A 267 -22.35 25.23 -2.70
N GLU A 268 -23.29 25.64 -3.55
CA GLU A 268 -24.70 25.78 -3.23
C GLU A 268 -25.53 25.03 -4.26
N VAL A 269 -26.45 24.20 -3.78
CA VAL A 269 -27.38 23.48 -4.65
C VAL A 269 -28.78 23.64 -4.08
N GLU A 270 -29.68 24.15 -4.91
CA GLU A 270 -31.11 24.19 -4.65
C GLU A 270 -31.82 23.31 -5.69
N ARG A 271 -32.65 22.39 -5.20
CA ARG A 271 -33.44 21.47 -6.03
C ARG A 271 -34.86 21.40 -5.52
N THR A 272 -35.79 21.55 -6.45
CA THR A 272 -37.23 21.39 -6.24
C THR A 272 -37.76 20.47 -7.33
N ASP A 273 -38.32 19.32 -6.96
CA ASP A 273 -38.77 18.27 -7.89
C ASP A 273 -39.73 17.32 -7.16
N THR A 274 -40.46 16.45 -7.87
CA THR A 274 -41.48 15.56 -7.29
C THR A 274 -41.04 14.11 -7.11
N ASP A 275 -39.84 13.74 -7.60
CA ASP A 275 -39.34 12.36 -7.57
C ASP A 275 -37.80 12.31 -7.43
N PHE A 276 -37.28 12.77 -6.28
CA PHE A 276 -35.86 12.53 -5.97
C PHE A 276 -35.61 12.14 -4.52
N TRP A 277 -34.55 11.34 -4.34
CA TRP A 277 -34.01 10.99 -3.03
C TRP A 277 -33.19 12.16 -2.51
N GLN A 278 -33.26 12.46 -1.21
CA GLN A 278 -32.46 13.55 -0.63
C GLN A 278 -30.95 13.29 -0.85
N PRO A 279 -30.28 14.09 -1.68
CA PRO A 279 -28.87 13.91 -1.97
C PRO A 279 -28.02 14.41 -0.81
N THR A 280 -26.91 13.76 -0.53
CA THR A 280 -25.96 14.24 0.50
C THR A 280 -24.83 15.04 -0.10
N TYR A 281 -24.57 14.87 -1.40
CA TYR A 281 -23.37 15.37 -2.08
C TYR A 281 -22.08 14.90 -1.40
N SER A 282 -22.10 13.76 -0.69
CA SER A 282 -20.98 13.31 0.15
C SER A 282 -19.69 13.17 -0.63
N TYR A 283 -19.78 12.73 -1.88
CA TYR A 283 -18.63 12.59 -2.77
C TYR A 283 -18.01 13.95 -3.15
N GLN A 284 -18.84 14.95 -3.45
CA GLN A 284 -18.38 16.32 -3.75
C GLN A 284 -17.75 16.98 -2.53
N LYS A 285 -18.39 16.81 -1.36
CA LYS A 285 -17.83 17.27 -0.09
C LYS A 285 -16.49 16.59 0.21
N GLU A 286 -16.34 15.30 -0.10
CA GLU A 286 -15.08 14.57 0.08
C GLU A 286 -13.98 15.12 -0.84
N LEU A 287 -14.30 15.38 -2.12
CA LEU A 287 -13.35 15.99 -3.05
C LEU A 287 -12.86 17.35 -2.54
N MET A 288 -13.77 18.23 -2.10
CA MET A 288 -13.40 19.54 -1.55
C MET A 288 -12.54 19.40 -0.28
N VAL A 289 -12.95 18.56 0.68
CA VAL A 289 -12.21 18.36 1.92
C VAL A 289 -10.82 17.79 1.63
N MET A 290 -10.71 16.80 0.76
CA MET A 290 -9.42 16.22 0.41
C MET A 290 -8.53 17.20 -0.36
N ALA A 291 -9.07 17.96 -1.31
CA ALA A 291 -8.32 18.91 -2.11
C ALA A 291 -7.89 20.16 -1.32
N PHE A 292 -8.72 20.64 -0.39
CA PHE A 292 -8.50 21.88 0.36
C PHE A 292 -7.94 21.65 1.77
N ILE A 293 -8.62 20.83 2.60
CA ILE A 293 -8.16 20.53 3.97
C ILE A 293 -6.96 19.59 3.91
N GLY A 294 -6.98 18.57 3.05
CA GLY A 294 -5.85 17.64 2.87
C GLY A 294 -4.55 18.33 2.44
N ALA A 295 -4.65 19.49 1.79
CA ALA A 295 -3.51 20.30 1.40
C ALA A 295 -2.84 21.02 2.59
N GLN A 296 -3.53 21.25 3.71
CA GLN A 296 -2.97 22.01 4.83
C GLN A 296 -1.72 21.33 5.42
N LYS A 297 -0.69 22.11 5.76
CA LYS A 297 0.64 21.58 6.14
C LYS A 297 0.60 20.73 7.42
N ASN A 298 -0.27 21.08 8.36
CA ASN A 298 -0.48 20.39 9.64
C ASN A 298 -1.31 19.10 9.51
N VAL A 299 -1.92 18.84 8.35
CA VAL A 299 -2.74 17.64 8.12
C VAL A 299 -1.85 16.46 7.69
N ASN A 300 -2.13 15.30 8.28
CA ASN A 300 -1.63 14.01 7.80
C ASN A 300 -2.79 13.10 7.41
N GLY A 301 -2.53 12.14 6.53
CA GLY A 301 -3.57 11.30 5.94
C GLY A 301 -4.31 10.46 6.99
N TYR A 302 -3.59 9.92 7.98
CA TYR A 302 -4.19 9.14 9.07
C TYR A 302 -5.18 9.98 9.89
N GLY A 303 -4.79 11.20 10.25
CA GLY A 303 -5.62 12.13 11.00
C GLY A 303 -6.88 12.52 10.25
N LEU A 304 -6.76 12.86 8.96
CA LEU A 304 -7.90 13.30 8.15
C LEU A 304 -8.83 12.16 7.79
N ILE A 305 -8.33 11.02 7.32
CA ILE A 305 -9.17 9.96 6.74
C ILE A 305 -9.68 9.01 7.82
N PHE A 306 -8.83 8.65 8.78
CA PHE A 306 -9.15 7.61 9.75
C PHE A 306 -9.64 8.18 11.09
N ARG A 307 -9.03 9.26 11.58
CA ARG A 307 -9.31 9.78 12.93
C ARG A 307 -10.43 10.82 12.99
N SER A 308 -10.68 11.56 11.92
CA SER A 308 -11.60 12.70 11.95
C SER A 308 -13.10 12.33 11.95
N GLY A 309 -13.43 11.07 11.62
CA GLY A 309 -14.81 10.68 11.34
C GLY A 309 -15.34 11.25 10.01
N LEU A 310 -14.45 11.56 9.06
CA LEU A 310 -14.76 12.24 7.80
C LEU A 310 -15.97 11.64 7.08
N GLN A 311 -15.97 10.32 6.86
CA GLN A 311 -17.04 9.66 6.11
C GLN A 311 -18.41 9.86 6.75
N GLU A 312 -18.49 9.70 8.07
CA GLU A 312 -19.72 9.88 8.83
C GLU A 312 -20.19 11.34 8.73
N MET A 313 -19.28 12.29 9.00
CA MET A 313 -19.55 13.73 8.90
C MET A 313 -20.08 14.13 7.52
N LEU A 314 -19.44 13.67 6.44
CA LEU A 314 -19.82 14.02 5.07
C LEU A 314 -21.16 13.41 4.64
N SER A 315 -21.56 12.30 5.27
CA SER A 315 -22.83 11.63 5.03
C SER A 315 -24.00 12.18 5.85
N GLN A 316 -23.75 13.11 6.78
CA GLN A 316 -24.81 13.74 7.57
C GLN A 316 -25.74 14.57 6.69
N ARG A 317 -27.05 14.45 6.94
CA ARG A 317 -28.12 15.16 6.22
C ARG A 317 -28.55 16.44 6.90
N ASP A 318 -28.28 16.58 8.19
CA ASP A 318 -28.61 17.76 8.96
C ASP A 318 -27.52 18.84 8.83
N SER A 319 -27.89 20.05 9.23
CA SER A 319 -26.93 21.14 9.31
C SER A 319 -25.90 20.90 10.40
N TYR A 320 -24.63 21.19 10.12
CA TYR A 320 -23.55 21.08 11.11
C TYR A 320 -22.43 22.08 10.83
N THR A 321 -21.70 22.41 11.89
CA THR A 321 -20.42 23.12 11.80
C THR A 321 -19.36 22.35 12.56
N ARG A 322 -18.20 22.14 11.93
CA ARG A 322 -17.02 21.51 12.55
C ARG A 322 -15.77 22.27 12.16
N GLU A 323 -14.70 22.05 12.91
CA GLU A 323 -13.39 22.57 12.57
C GLU A 323 -12.41 21.41 12.46
N ILE A 324 -11.70 21.35 11.34
CA ILE A 324 -10.65 20.36 11.10
C ILE A 324 -9.42 21.11 10.63
N ALA A 325 -8.33 20.99 11.40
CA ALA A 325 -7.00 21.51 11.05
C ALA A 325 -6.95 23.01 10.71
N GLY A 326 -7.75 23.83 11.39
CA GLY A 326 -7.83 25.28 11.16
C GLY A 326 -8.72 25.67 9.97
N VAL A 327 -9.53 24.73 9.45
CA VAL A 327 -10.57 25.00 8.46
C VAL A 327 -11.92 24.73 9.09
N ARG A 328 -12.79 25.73 9.06
CA ARG A 328 -14.20 25.62 9.43
C ARG A 328 -14.96 24.97 8.27
N ILE A 329 -15.70 23.93 8.60
CA ILE A 329 -16.57 23.18 7.70
C ILE A 329 -18.00 23.48 8.13
N THR A 330 -18.78 24.07 7.24
CA THR A 330 -20.19 24.37 7.47
C THR A 330 -21.02 23.65 6.42
N ASN A 331 -21.98 22.84 6.86
CA ASN A 331 -23.00 22.22 6.03
C ASN A 331 -24.34 22.79 6.50
N GLU A 332 -24.99 23.60 5.67
CA GLU A 332 -26.33 24.13 5.90
C GLU A 332 -27.29 23.38 4.99
N VAL A 333 -28.34 22.80 5.57
CA VAL A 333 -29.33 22.00 4.85
C VAL A 333 -30.73 22.43 5.25
N THR A 334 -31.53 22.79 4.25
CA THR A 334 -32.97 23.03 4.38
C THR A 334 -33.70 22.08 3.45
N HIS A 335 -34.69 21.34 3.95
CA HIS A 335 -35.44 20.41 3.12
C HIS A 335 -36.90 20.23 3.58
N SER A 336 -37.78 19.90 2.64
CA SER A 336 -39.19 19.56 2.91
C SER A 336 -39.72 18.55 1.91
N GLY A 337 -40.85 17.90 2.22
CA GLY A 337 -41.47 16.92 1.33
C GLY A 337 -40.89 15.49 1.46
N PHE A 338 -40.16 15.20 2.54
CA PHE A 338 -39.59 13.87 2.83
C PHE A 338 -40.18 13.27 4.10
N ASP A 339 -40.36 11.95 4.13
CA ASP A 339 -40.67 11.15 5.31
C ASP A 339 -39.44 10.39 5.81
N GLN A 340 -39.27 10.34 7.12
CA GLN A 340 -38.19 9.57 7.73
C GLN A 340 -38.58 8.09 7.81
N VAL A 341 -38.08 7.27 6.87
CA VAL A 341 -38.28 5.82 6.88
C VAL A 341 -36.95 5.12 7.16
N GLY A 342 -36.74 4.71 8.41
CA GLY A 342 -35.48 4.14 8.86
C GLY A 342 -34.33 5.16 8.76
N VAL A 343 -33.24 4.78 8.09
CA VAL A 343 -32.00 5.60 7.99
C VAL A 343 -32.00 6.52 6.75
N ARG A 344 -33.02 6.45 5.89
CA ARG A 344 -33.09 7.22 4.64
C ARG A 344 -34.41 7.99 4.54
N PRO A 345 -34.37 9.31 4.29
CA PRO A 345 -35.56 10.05 3.94
C PRO A 345 -36.09 9.59 2.59
N VAL A 346 -37.40 9.36 2.52
CA VAL A 346 -38.14 8.93 1.32
C VAL A 346 -39.00 10.11 0.86
N PRO A 347 -39.07 10.41 -0.45
CA PRO A 347 -39.98 11.45 -0.95
C PRO A 347 -41.43 11.12 -0.60
N LYS A 348 -42.20 12.13 -0.18
CA LYS A 348 -43.64 12.02 0.07
C LYS A 348 -44.39 11.97 -1.25
N GLU A 349 -45.08 10.87 -1.50
CA GLU A 349 -45.89 10.68 -2.70
C GLU A 349 -46.93 11.82 -2.84
N GLY A 350 -46.94 12.49 -4.00
CA GLY A 350 -47.86 13.59 -4.29
C GLY A 350 -47.53 14.94 -3.63
N GLN A 351 -46.37 15.09 -2.97
CA GLN A 351 -45.85 16.39 -2.52
C GLN A 351 -44.60 16.77 -3.32
N GLU A 352 -44.37 18.06 -3.47
CA GLU A 352 -43.11 18.59 -4.02
C GLU A 352 -41.99 18.46 -2.97
N GLN A 353 -40.86 17.89 -3.36
CA GLN A 353 -39.66 17.85 -2.54
C GLN A 353 -38.83 19.11 -2.76
N TYR A 354 -38.40 19.71 -1.66
CA TYR A 354 -37.47 20.82 -1.64
C TYR A 354 -36.18 20.40 -0.94
N HIS A 355 -35.04 20.72 -1.53
CA HIS A 355 -33.73 20.46 -0.94
C HIS A 355 -32.76 21.58 -1.30
N HIS A 356 -32.23 22.25 -0.29
CA HIS A 356 -31.22 23.29 -0.42
C HIS A 356 -30.03 22.95 0.48
N VAL A 357 -28.84 22.86 -0.11
CA VAL A 357 -27.60 22.56 0.60
C VAL A 357 -26.57 23.61 0.25
N ILE A 358 -25.97 24.18 1.29
CA ILE A 358 -24.77 24.99 1.17
C ILE A 358 -23.65 24.34 1.97
N PHE A 359 -22.55 24.02 1.29
CA PHE A 359 -21.37 23.45 1.93
C PHE A 359 -20.21 24.43 1.77
N ARG A 360 -19.59 24.84 2.89
CA ARG A 360 -18.51 25.82 2.92
C ARG A 360 -17.31 25.30 3.69
N LEU A 361 -16.12 25.55 3.16
CA LEU A 361 -14.83 25.34 3.79
C LEU A 361 -14.12 26.69 3.88
N GLU A 362 -13.76 27.14 5.08
CA GLU A 362 -13.17 28.46 5.30
C GLU A 362 -11.96 28.36 6.23
N LYS A 363 -10.83 28.94 5.85
CA LYS A 363 -9.68 29.04 6.77
C LYS A 363 -10.05 29.91 7.96
N VAL A 364 -9.82 29.39 9.16
CA VAL A 364 -9.94 30.16 10.40
C VAL A 364 -8.66 30.99 10.55
N GLN A 365 -8.80 32.32 10.55
CA GLN A 365 -7.69 33.26 10.69
C GLN A 365 -7.01 33.20 12.06
#